data_AF-A0A6C0HLM2-F1
#
_entry.id   AF-A0A6C0HLM2-F1
#
_cell.length_a   1.000
_cell.length_b   1.000
_cell.length_c   1.000
_cell.angle_alpha   90.00
_cell.angle_beta   90.00
_cell.angle_gamma   90.00
#
_symmetry.space_group_name_H-M   'P 1'
#
loop_
_entity.id
_entity.type
_entity.pdbx_description
1 polymer ?
#
loop_
_entity_poly.entity_id
_entity_poly.type
_entity_poly.pdbx_seq_one_letter_code
_entity_poly.pdbx_strand_id
1 'polypeptide(L)'
;MIIIIYQLPITKTLKHQNTKTPKHQNTFIIMFDIIEIVIGIVLCIVIYKYFESSSYDVVFVKSPVNNREYLVRNLPDKQDAADLLARVSLKLENLVEIMKTQGADGIYTRYLQVDITKESAGDKSTDTSNQGLTNAVAVNNSTEKLGQDMKLKLKDEIAQLVANFNPNAFSETTPDAKYTSYSVNKGEKIVFCLRDKKEGEALVKENIMTFVAIHELAHLMTKSVGHEPEFWNNFKLLLRVAIDNNLYKNIDFNTTPKDYCGVKITDTPLKNVG
;
A
#
# COMPACT_ATOMS: atom_id res chain seq x y z
N MET A 1 -0.07 25.14 32.89
CA MET A 1 0.12 25.14 34.36
C MET A 1 1.56 24.77 34.64
N ILE A 2 2.42 25.77 34.88
CA ILE A 2 3.58 25.78 35.78
C ILE A 2 4.04 27.24 35.75
N ILE A 3 3.85 27.88 36.89
CA ILE A 3 4.15 29.28 37.20
C ILE A 3 5.57 29.28 37.76
N ILE A 4 6.49 30.03 37.17
CA ILE A 4 7.77 30.36 37.82
C ILE A 4 7.88 31.88 37.83
N ILE A 5 7.55 32.44 39.00
CA ILE A 5 7.73 33.84 39.38
C ILE A 5 9.14 33.95 39.95
N TYR A 6 10.06 34.62 39.24
CA TYR A 6 11.27 35.12 39.85
C TYR A 6 11.02 36.56 40.30
N GLN A 7 10.85 36.75 41.61
CA GLN A 7 11.03 38.06 42.23
C GLN A 7 12.53 38.32 42.40
N LEU A 8 12.98 39.52 42.01
CA LEU A 8 14.25 40.11 42.44
C LEU A 8 13.98 41.40 43.22
N PRO A 9 14.81 41.71 44.22
CA PRO A 9 14.51 42.73 45.22
C PRO A 9 14.72 44.14 44.68
N ILE A 10 13.82 45.03 45.08
CA ILE A 10 13.91 46.48 44.91
C ILE A 10 14.92 47.00 45.93
N THR A 11 16.05 47.53 45.48
CA THR A 11 16.84 48.50 46.25
C THR A 11 16.88 49.82 45.49
N LYS A 12 16.01 50.75 45.90
CA LYS A 12 16.15 52.17 45.54
C LYS A 12 17.39 52.73 46.22
N THR A 13 18.34 53.21 45.43
CA THR A 13 19.23 54.29 45.85
C THR A 13 18.99 55.49 44.94
N LEU A 14 18.44 56.56 45.50
CA LEU A 14 18.27 57.84 44.84
C LEU A 14 19.64 58.51 44.70
N LYS A 15 20.19 58.52 43.49
CA LYS A 15 21.17 59.53 43.08
C LYS A 15 20.55 60.38 41.97
N HIS A 16 20.22 61.61 42.35
CA HIS A 16 19.90 62.66 41.40
C HIS A 16 21.19 63.03 40.68
N GLN A 17 21.38 62.52 39.46
CA GLN A 17 22.36 63.05 38.52
C GLN A 17 21.64 63.47 37.25
N ASN A 18 21.69 64.79 37.03
CA ASN A 18 21.27 65.46 35.82
C ASN A 18 22.39 65.26 34.78
N THR A 19 22.24 64.29 33.88
CA THR A 19 23.11 64.13 32.71
C THR A 19 22.25 63.86 31.48
N LYS A 20 22.44 64.69 30.45
CA LYS A 20 21.76 64.59 29.16
C LYS A 20 21.87 63.16 28.62
N THR A 21 20.74 62.47 28.48
CA THR A 21 20.69 61.15 27.82
C THR A 21 21.25 61.30 26.40
N PRO A 22 22.32 60.57 26.02
CA PRO A 22 22.89 60.68 24.69
C PRO A 22 21.85 60.16 23.70
N LYS A 23 21.49 61.00 22.71
CA LYS A 23 20.55 60.70 21.61
C LYS A 23 20.85 59.36 20.92
N HIS A 24 22.09 58.89 21.02
CA HIS A 24 22.61 57.64 20.46
C HIS A 24 22.20 56.35 21.22
N GLN A 25 21.90 56.42 22.53
CA GLN A 25 21.46 55.22 23.29
C GLN A 25 20.02 54.83 22.94
N ASN A 26 19.13 55.80 22.74
CA ASN A 26 17.73 55.53 22.40
C ASN A 26 17.60 54.90 21.00
N THR A 27 18.43 55.31 20.04
CA THR A 27 18.44 54.70 18.69
C THR A 27 18.84 53.23 18.72
N PHE A 28 19.75 52.84 19.63
CA PHE A 28 20.23 51.46 19.74
C PHE A 28 19.17 50.52 20.33
N ILE A 29 18.42 50.99 21.33
CA ILE A 29 17.29 50.25 21.93
C ILE A 29 16.17 50.06 20.90
N ILE A 30 15.80 51.12 20.18
CA ILE A 30 14.77 51.06 19.13
C ILE A 30 15.19 50.09 18.00
N MET A 31 16.49 50.03 17.67
CA MET A 31 17.01 49.09 16.67
C MET A 31 16.85 47.62 17.11
N PHE A 32 17.14 47.29 18.36
CA PHE A 32 16.94 45.93 18.88
C PHE A 32 15.47 45.52 18.93
N ASP A 33 14.58 46.42 19.36
CA ASP A 33 13.14 46.15 19.39
C ASP A 33 12.59 45.85 17.97
N ILE A 34 13.09 46.57 16.95
CA ILE A 34 12.73 46.31 15.55
C ILE A 34 13.26 44.93 15.09
N ILE A 35 14.48 44.56 15.48
CA ILE A 35 15.08 43.27 15.11
C ILE A 35 14.26 42.10 15.68
N GLU A 36 13.87 42.16 16.96
CA GLU A 36 13.05 41.12 17.59
C GLU A 36 11.66 40.99 16.93
N ILE A 37 11.03 42.13 16.56
CA ILE A 37 9.77 42.12 15.83
C ILE A 37 9.94 41.46 14.46
N VAL A 38 11.02 41.78 13.73
CA VAL A 38 11.29 41.19 12.41
C VAL A 38 11.54 39.68 12.53
N ILE A 39 12.32 39.23 13.53
CA ILE A 39 12.54 37.80 13.80
C ILE A 39 11.21 37.10 14.12
N GLY A 40 10.36 37.72 14.95
CA GLY A 40 9.04 37.21 15.27
C GLY A 40 8.15 37.05 14.03
N ILE A 41 8.13 38.05 13.14
CA ILE A 41 7.37 37.99 11.88
C ILE A 41 7.88 36.87 10.97
N VAL A 42 9.20 36.74 10.80
CA VAL A 42 9.80 35.68 9.98
C VAL A 42 9.47 34.30 10.56
N LEU A 43 9.57 34.12 11.89
CA LEU A 43 9.17 32.88 12.56
C LEU A 43 7.69 32.59 12.36
N CYS A 44 6.81 33.58 12.49
CA CYS A 44 5.39 33.42 12.22
C CYS A 44 5.11 33.02 10.76
N ILE A 45 5.84 33.56 9.78
CA ILE A 45 5.71 33.18 8.37
C ILE A 45 6.19 31.74 8.14
N VAL A 46 7.33 31.36 8.73
CA VAL A 46 7.86 29.99 8.64
C VAL A 46 6.90 29.00 9.28
N ILE A 47 6.37 29.32 10.46
CA ILE A 47 5.38 28.52 11.18
C ILE A 47 4.08 28.43 10.37
N TYR A 48 3.58 29.55 9.83
CA TYR A 48 2.40 29.56 8.98
C TYR A 48 2.60 28.66 7.75
N LYS A 49 3.72 28.78 7.04
CA LYS A 49 4.05 27.94 5.88
C LYS A 49 4.22 26.47 6.25
N TYR A 50 4.81 26.20 7.42
CA TYR A 50 4.93 24.84 7.95
C TYR A 50 3.54 24.22 8.19
N PHE A 51 2.65 24.92 8.88
CA PHE A 51 1.27 24.45 9.12
C PHE A 51 0.42 24.40 7.83
N GLU A 52 0.59 25.34 6.91
CA GLU A 52 -0.09 25.36 5.60
C GLU A 52 0.35 24.17 4.72
N SER A 53 1.58 23.69 4.85
CA SER A 53 2.02 22.50 4.10
C SER A 53 1.40 21.19 4.60
N SER A 54 1.06 21.08 5.89
CA SER A 54 0.65 19.79 6.49
C SER A 54 -0.84 19.45 6.34
N SER A 55 -1.72 20.44 6.11
CA SER A 55 -3.18 20.22 6.09
C SER A 55 -3.80 20.02 4.70
N TYR A 56 -3.01 20.15 3.63
CA TYR A 56 -3.52 20.16 2.25
C TYR A 56 -3.00 19.04 1.36
N ASP A 57 -2.20 18.09 1.86
CA ASP A 57 -1.61 17.07 0.99
C ASP A 57 -2.65 16.11 0.41
N VAL A 58 -3.78 15.90 1.09
CA VAL A 58 -4.85 14.98 0.67
C VAL A 58 -6.25 15.57 0.82
N VAL A 59 -7.19 15.10 0.01
CA VAL A 59 -8.58 15.55 -0.06
C VAL A 59 -9.49 14.39 -0.49
N PHE A 60 -10.72 14.35 0.03
CA PHE A 60 -11.73 13.39 -0.45
C PHE A 60 -12.28 13.85 -1.79
N VAL A 61 -12.26 12.95 -2.77
CA VAL A 61 -12.81 13.18 -4.11
C VAL A 61 -13.76 12.04 -4.46
N LYS A 62 -14.96 12.41 -4.88
CA LYS A 62 -15.97 11.44 -5.34
C LYS A 62 -15.70 11.05 -6.79
N SER A 63 -15.54 9.75 -7.05
CA SER A 63 -15.37 9.25 -8.42
C SER A 63 -16.73 8.98 -9.08
N PRO A 64 -16.98 9.46 -10.31
CA PRO A 64 -18.16 9.05 -11.08
C PRO A 64 -18.11 7.59 -11.54
N VAL A 65 -16.95 6.91 -11.47
CA VAL A 65 -16.78 5.51 -11.92
C VAL A 65 -17.61 4.54 -11.07
N ASN A 66 -17.69 4.76 -9.76
CA ASN A 66 -18.46 3.90 -8.84
C ASN A 66 -19.19 4.69 -7.73
N ASN A 67 -19.23 6.02 -7.83
CA ASN A 67 -19.95 6.93 -6.92
C ASN A 67 -19.44 6.89 -5.46
N ARG A 68 -18.20 6.44 -5.21
CA ARG A 68 -17.54 6.44 -3.90
C ARG A 68 -16.53 7.57 -3.76
N GLU A 69 -16.23 7.93 -2.51
CA GLU A 69 -15.20 8.92 -2.17
C GLU A 69 -13.87 8.23 -1.88
N TYR A 70 -12.79 8.81 -2.40
CA TYR A 70 -11.43 8.35 -2.21
C TYR A 70 -10.59 9.48 -1.63
N LEU A 71 -9.78 9.16 -0.61
CA LEU A 71 -8.79 10.09 -0.09
C LEU A 71 -7.57 10.06 -1.01
N VAL A 72 -7.34 11.14 -1.75
CA VAL A 72 -6.27 11.27 -2.76
C VAL A 72 -5.49 12.54 -2.55
N ARG A 73 -4.31 12.67 -3.17
CA ARG A 73 -3.50 13.88 -3.05
C ARG A 73 -4.20 15.09 -3.67
N ASN A 74 -4.09 16.25 -3.03
CA ASN A 74 -4.73 17.48 -3.51
C ASN A 74 -3.91 18.16 -4.61
N LEU A 75 -3.78 17.48 -5.75
CA LEU A 75 -3.12 17.96 -6.95
C LEU A 75 -4.16 18.33 -8.03
N PRO A 76 -3.77 19.03 -9.12
CA PRO A 76 -4.70 19.38 -10.20
C PRO A 76 -5.44 18.19 -10.82
N ASP A 77 -4.81 17.02 -10.85
CA ASP A 77 -5.33 15.75 -11.40
C ASP A 77 -5.96 14.83 -10.33
N LYS A 78 -6.35 15.36 -9.16
CA LYS A 78 -6.97 14.59 -8.06
C LYS A 78 -8.21 13.78 -8.48
N GLN A 79 -8.96 14.25 -9.48
CA GLN A 79 -10.09 13.50 -10.03
C GLN A 79 -9.61 12.22 -10.73
N ASP A 80 -8.55 12.31 -11.54
CA ASP A 80 -7.99 11.15 -12.24
C ASP A 80 -7.41 10.12 -11.24
N ALA A 81 -6.84 10.59 -10.13
CA ALA A 81 -6.36 9.73 -9.04
C ALA A 81 -7.51 8.97 -8.36
N ALA A 82 -8.61 9.66 -8.05
CA ALA A 82 -9.81 9.03 -7.47
C ALA A 82 -10.44 8.04 -8.45
N ASP A 83 -10.49 8.38 -9.74
CA ASP A 83 -11.02 7.51 -10.78
C ASP A 83 -10.14 6.28 -11.02
N LEU A 84 -8.82 6.42 -10.90
CA LEU A 84 -7.87 5.32 -10.93
C LEU A 84 -8.11 4.34 -9.76
N LEU A 85 -8.25 4.86 -8.53
CA LEU A 85 -8.60 4.03 -7.37
C LEU A 85 -9.96 3.35 -7.55
N ALA A 86 -10.95 4.06 -8.10
CA ALA A 86 -12.25 3.48 -8.36
C ALA A 86 -12.21 2.32 -9.36
N ARG A 87 -11.49 2.47 -10.49
CA ARG A 87 -11.31 1.39 -11.47
C ARG A 87 -10.56 0.19 -10.88
N VAL A 88 -9.53 0.43 -10.08
CA VAL A 88 -8.78 -0.63 -9.39
C VAL A 88 -9.65 -1.33 -8.34
N SER A 89 -10.43 -0.58 -7.57
CA SER A 89 -11.39 -1.10 -6.58
C SER A 89 -12.39 -2.05 -7.22
N LEU A 90 -13.01 -1.66 -8.34
CA LEU A 90 -13.95 -2.51 -9.07
C LEU A 90 -13.32 -3.82 -9.55
N LYS A 91 -12.06 -3.79 -10.00
CA LYS A 91 -11.33 -5.01 -10.39
C LYS A 91 -11.07 -5.93 -9.19
N LEU A 92 -10.68 -5.38 -8.05
CA LEU A 92 -10.47 -6.18 -6.85
C LEU A 92 -11.78 -6.74 -6.29
N GLU A 93 -12.86 -5.95 -6.31
CA GLU A 93 -14.21 -6.40 -5.95
C GLU A 93 -14.64 -7.60 -6.80
N ASN A 94 -14.48 -7.50 -8.13
CA ASN A 94 -14.77 -8.59 -9.04
C ASN A 94 -13.91 -9.82 -8.76
N LEU A 95 -12.61 -9.62 -8.51
CA LEU A 95 -11.70 -10.72 -8.18
C LEU A 95 -12.12 -11.44 -6.88
N VAL A 96 -12.43 -10.69 -5.83
CA VAL A 96 -12.88 -11.26 -4.54
C VAL A 96 -14.21 -11.97 -4.70
N GLU A 97 -15.15 -11.42 -5.48
CA GLU A 97 -16.42 -12.07 -5.76
C GLU A 97 -16.24 -13.36 -6.56
N ILE A 98 -15.31 -13.42 -7.52
CA ILE A 98 -14.94 -14.66 -8.22
C ILE A 98 -14.39 -15.70 -7.24
N MET A 99 -13.46 -15.32 -6.37
CA MET A 99 -12.88 -16.23 -5.36
C MET A 99 -13.96 -16.78 -4.43
N LYS A 100 -14.89 -15.92 -4.00
CA LYS A 100 -15.99 -16.26 -3.10
C LYS A 100 -17.03 -17.17 -3.76
N THR A 101 -17.46 -16.85 -4.98
CA THR A 101 -18.55 -17.55 -5.68
C THR A 101 -18.11 -18.91 -6.20
N GLN A 102 -16.90 -19.02 -6.75
CA GLN A 102 -16.33 -20.32 -7.15
C GLN A 102 -15.97 -21.19 -5.93
N GLY A 103 -15.62 -20.55 -4.81
CA GLY A 103 -15.21 -21.22 -3.59
C GLY A 103 -13.95 -22.08 -3.78
N ALA A 104 -13.60 -22.84 -2.73
CA ALA A 104 -12.40 -23.66 -2.77
C ALA A 104 -12.43 -24.74 -3.86
N ASP A 105 -13.60 -25.36 -4.10
CA ASP A 105 -13.72 -26.42 -5.11
C ASP A 105 -13.52 -25.90 -6.53
N GLY A 106 -14.21 -24.81 -6.91
CA GLY A 106 -14.10 -24.25 -8.25
C GLY A 106 -12.71 -23.69 -8.53
N ILE A 107 -12.15 -22.95 -7.57
CA ILE A 107 -10.81 -22.39 -7.71
C ILE A 107 -9.74 -23.49 -7.77
N TYR A 108 -9.84 -24.51 -6.92
CA TYR A 108 -8.92 -25.65 -6.94
C TYR A 108 -8.95 -26.37 -8.28
N THR A 109 -10.14 -26.76 -8.75
CA THR A 109 -10.30 -27.51 -10.00
C THR A 109 -9.79 -26.73 -11.20
N ARG A 110 -10.01 -25.41 -11.25
CA ARG A 110 -9.62 -24.60 -12.39
C ARG A 110 -8.14 -24.19 -12.39
N TYR A 111 -7.57 -23.88 -11.22
CA TYR A 111 -6.28 -23.19 -11.14
C TYR A 111 -5.16 -23.99 -10.46
N LEU A 112 -5.47 -25.08 -9.75
CA LEU A 112 -4.50 -25.83 -8.95
C LEU A 112 -4.43 -27.33 -9.29
N GLN A 113 -5.53 -27.95 -9.75
CA GLN A 113 -5.60 -29.40 -9.99
C GLN A 113 -4.59 -29.90 -11.06
N VAL A 114 -4.27 -29.07 -12.05
CA VAL A 114 -3.34 -29.44 -13.15
C VAL A 114 -1.88 -29.48 -12.70
N ASP A 115 -1.50 -28.65 -11.73
CA ASP A 115 -0.10 -28.56 -11.25
C ASP A 115 0.34 -29.89 -10.58
N ILE A 116 -0.59 -30.60 -9.93
CA ILE A 116 -0.35 -31.89 -9.26
C ILE A 116 0.02 -33.00 -10.25
N THR A 117 -0.65 -33.05 -11.41
CA THR A 117 -0.43 -34.11 -12.42
C THR A 117 0.91 -33.97 -13.14
N LYS A 118 1.47 -32.75 -13.18
CA LYS A 118 2.78 -32.47 -13.80
C LYS A 118 3.93 -32.72 -12.83
N GLU A 119 3.78 -32.40 -11.54
CA GLU A 119 4.80 -32.72 -10.54
C GLU A 119 4.90 -34.22 -10.26
N SER A 120 3.76 -34.93 -10.22
CA SER A 120 3.74 -36.40 -10.04
C SER A 120 4.19 -37.21 -11.26
N ALA A 121 4.33 -36.58 -12.43
CA ALA A 121 4.89 -37.19 -13.65
C ALA A 121 6.39 -36.90 -13.84
N GLY A 122 6.98 -35.98 -13.07
CA GLY A 122 8.39 -35.57 -13.19
C GLY A 122 9.39 -36.46 -12.45
N ASP A 123 8.94 -37.42 -11.65
CA ASP A 123 9.77 -38.30 -10.82
C ASP A 123 9.58 -39.79 -11.16
N LYS A 124 9.73 -40.15 -12.44
CA LYS A 124 9.85 -41.56 -12.86
C LYS A 124 10.91 -41.74 -13.95
N SER A 125 12.17 -41.68 -13.51
CA SER A 125 13.29 -42.29 -14.22
C SER A 125 13.64 -43.61 -13.52
N THR A 126 13.17 -44.73 -14.10
CA THR A 126 13.70 -46.12 -14.05
C THR A 126 14.17 -46.66 -12.69
N ASP A 127 13.63 -47.74 -12.13
CA ASP A 127 13.62 -49.09 -12.72
C ASP A 127 12.69 -50.00 -11.89
N THR A 128 12.40 -51.18 -12.44
CA THR A 128 11.91 -52.42 -11.82
C THR A 128 10.47 -52.85 -12.13
N SER A 129 10.47 -54.04 -12.71
CA SER A 129 9.43 -55.00 -13.04
C SER A 129 8.38 -55.30 -11.96
N ASN A 130 7.18 -55.64 -12.43
CA ASN A 130 6.14 -56.44 -11.79
C ASN A 130 5.82 -56.19 -10.30
N GLN A 131 4.91 -55.24 -10.03
CA GLN A 131 3.93 -55.29 -8.93
C GLN A 131 2.76 -54.34 -9.22
N GLY A 132 1.89 -54.76 -10.15
CA GLY A 132 0.74 -53.96 -10.62
C GLY A 132 -0.56 -54.37 -9.96
N LEU A 133 -0.87 -53.87 -8.77
CA LEU A 133 -2.25 -53.55 -8.33
C LEU A 133 -2.30 -52.79 -7.00
N THR A 134 -1.41 -53.11 -6.06
CA THR A 134 -1.37 -52.50 -4.70
C THR A 134 -0.83 -51.07 -4.71
N ASN A 135 0.14 -50.77 -5.58
CA ASN A 135 0.75 -49.44 -5.69
C ASN A 135 -0.18 -48.39 -6.32
N ALA A 136 -1.11 -48.78 -7.19
CA ALA A 136 -2.06 -47.84 -7.80
C ALA A 136 -3.08 -47.31 -6.78
N VAL A 137 -3.59 -48.19 -5.90
CA VAL A 137 -4.60 -47.82 -4.89
C VAL A 137 -4.01 -46.94 -3.78
N ALA A 138 -2.78 -47.21 -3.33
CA ALA A 138 -2.10 -46.40 -2.32
C ALA A 138 -1.71 -45.00 -2.84
N VAL A 139 -1.37 -44.87 -4.12
CA VAL A 139 -1.09 -43.59 -4.78
C VAL A 139 -2.36 -42.78 -5.01
N ASN A 140 -3.48 -43.43 -5.35
CA ASN A 140 -4.77 -42.76 -5.50
C ASN A 140 -5.26 -42.19 -4.15
N ASN A 141 -5.16 -42.96 -3.06
CA ASN A 141 -5.58 -42.51 -1.73
C ASN A 141 -4.73 -41.35 -1.17
N SER A 142 -3.42 -41.33 -1.47
CA SER A 142 -2.53 -40.25 -1.01
C SER A 142 -2.70 -38.96 -1.81
N THR A 143 -2.95 -39.06 -3.12
CA THR A 143 -3.25 -37.92 -3.99
C THR A 143 -4.62 -37.32 -3.68
N GLU A 144 -5.62 -38.15 -3.40
CA GLU A 144 -6.95 -37.69 -2.97
C GLU A 144 -6.87 -36.95 -1.64
N LYS A 145 -6.15 -37.50 -0.65
CA LYS A 145 -5.94 -36.84 0.65
C LYS A 145 -5.25 -35.49 0.49
N LEU A 146 -4.17 -35.42 -0.28
CA LEU A 146 -3.45 -34.17 -0.55
C LEU A 146 -4.36 -33.12 -1.20
N GLY A 147 -5.20 -33.54 -2.15
CA GLY A 147 -6.19 -32.65 -2.78
C GLY A 147 -7.24 -32.13 -1.80
N GLN A 148 -7.70 -32.97 -0.87
CA GLN A 148 -8.64 -32.54 0.18
C GLN A 148 -7.98 -31.54 1.15
N ASP A 149 -6.73 -31.79 1.58
CA ASP A 149 -5.99 -30.91 2.48
C ASP A 149 -5.77 -29.53 1.83
N MET A 150 -5.43 -29.49 0.54
CA MET A 150 -5.29 -28.23 -0.21
C MET A 150 -6.60 -27.48 -0.36
N LYS A 151 -7.72 -28.18 -0.64
CA LYS A 151 -9.05 -27.56 -0.71
C LYS A 151 -9.47 -26.98 0.63
N LEU A 152 -9.19 -27.67 1.73
CA LEU A 152 -9.48 -27.17 3.08
C LEU A 152 -8.66 -25.90 3.38
N LYS A 153 -7.36 -25.91 3.08
CA LYS A 153 -6.50 -24.72 3.24
C LYS A 153 -7.00 -23.54 2.40
N LEU A 154 -7.32 -23.78 1.13
CA LEU A 154 -7.82 -22.77 0.21
C LEU A 154 -9.18 -22.20 0.68
N LYS A 155 -10.03 -23.03 1.27
CA LYS A 155 -11.31 -22.59 1.85
C LYS A 155 -11.08 -21.57 2.96
N ASP A 156 -10.12 -21.83 3.85
CA ASP A 156 -9.75 -20.91 4.93
C ASP A 156 -9.15 -19.61 4.38
N GLU A 157 -8.28 -19.69 3.37
CA GLU A 157 -7.66 -18.53 2.73
C GLU A 157 -8.69 -17.65 2.01
N ILE A 158 -9.65 -18.25 1.30
CA ILE A 158 -10.77 -17.52 0.66
C ILE A 158 -11.66 -16.87 1.72
N ALA A 159 -12.00 -17.59 2.79
CA ALA A 159 -12.81 -17.03 3.88
C ALA A 159 -12.11 -15.83 4.53
N GLN A 160 -10.80 -15.93 4.75
CA GLN A 160 -9.99 -14.84 5.27
C GLN A 160 -9.96 -13.65 4.31
N LEU A 161 -9.72 -13.88 3.01
CA LEU A 161 -9.75 -12.83 2.00
C LEU A 161 -11.08 -12.07 2.01
N VAL A 162 -12.21 -12.79 2.01
CA VAL A 162 -13.55 -12.20 2.01
C VAL A 162 -13.82 -11.41 3.29
N ALA A 163 -13.37 -11.90 4.45
CA ALA A 163 -13.55 -11.21 5.73
C ALA A 163 -12.71 -9.93 5.83
N ASN A 164 -11.52 -9.94 5.24
CA ASN A 164 -10.54 -8.86 5.31
C ASN A 164 -10.75 -7.76 4.26
N PHE A 165 -11.36 -8.11 3.12
CA PHE A 165 -11.52 -7.17 2.02
C PHE A 165 -12.63 -6.15 2.30
N ASN A 166 -12.25 -4.87 2.33
CA ASN A 166 -13.17 -3.74 2.40
C ASN A 166 -13.00 -2.84 1.16
N PRO A 167 -14.00 -2.77 0.26
CA PRO A 167 -13.88 -2.02 -0.98
C PRO A 167 -13.93 -0.49 -0.79
N ASN A 168 -14.11 -0.01 0.45
CA ASN A 168 -14.06 1.42 0.81
C ASN A 168 -12.75 1.80 1.52
N ALA A 169 -11.80 0.88 1.68
CA ALA A 169 -10.57 1.08 2.46
C ALA A 169 -9.41 1.75 1.68
N PHE A 170 -9.64 2.17 0.44
CA PHE A 170 -8.62 2.55 -0.53
C PHE A 170 -8.27 4.04 -0.43
N SER A 171 -6.97 4.36 -0.39
CA SER A 171 -6.50 5.75 -0.34
C SER A 171 -5.13 5.93 -0.99
N GLU A 172 -4.76 7.17 -1.31
CA GLU A 172 -3.44 7.54 -1.78
C GLU A 172 -2.50 7.85 -0.60
N THR A 173 -1.21 7.51 -0.75
CA THR A 173 -0.17 7.95 0.18
C THR A 173 0.07 9.46 0.14
N THR A 174 0.54 10.03 1.25
CA THR A 174 1.09 11.39 1.30
C THR A 174 2.46 11.46 0.59
N PRO A 175 2.93 12.67 0.18
CA PRO A 175 4.21 12.83 -0.53
C PRO A 175 5.43 12.33 0.26
N ASP A 176 5.40 12.45 1.59
CA ASP A 176 6.45 12.08 2.52
C ASP A 176 6.44 10.59 2.92
N ALA A 177 5.52 9.80 2.35
CA ALA A 177 5.36 8.39 2.68
C ALA A 177 6.64 7.57 2.41
N LYS A 178 7.05 6.82 3.43
CA LYS A 178 8.22 5.92 3.39
C LYS A 178 7.97 4.67 2.56
N TYR A 179 6.73 4.17 2.57
CA TYR A 179 6.31 2.95 1.87
C TYR A 179 5.57 3.29 0.59
N THR A 180 5.69 2.42 -0.42
CA THR A 180 5.06 2.59 -1.74
C THR A 180 3.61 2.12 -1.75
N SER A 181 3.30 1.02 -1.09
CA SER A 181 1.94 0.57 -0.81
C SER A 181 1.95 -0.26 0.45
N TYR A 182 0.83 -0.27 1.16
CA TYR A 182 0.67 -1.08 2.36
C TYR A 182 -0.80 -1.26 2.73
N SER A 183 -1.07 -2.33 3.47
CA SER A 183 -2.34 -2.55 4.15
C SER A 183 -2.15 -2.44 5.67
N VAL A 184 -3.15 -1.88 6.35
CA VAL A 184 -3.22 -1.77 7.81
C VAL A 184 -4.26 -2.77 8.33
N ASN A 185 -3.93 -3.47 9.40
CA ASN A 185 -4.82 -4.41 10.09
C ASN A 185 -5.54 -5.38 9.14
N LYS A 186 -4.80 -5.94 8.17
CA LYS A 186 -5.33 -6.89 7.17
C LYS A 186 -6.54 -6.33 6.39
N GLY A 187 -6.51 -5.07 5.97
CA GLY A 187 -7.48 -4.52 5.01
C GLY A 187 -8.40 -3.44 5.56
N GLU A 188 -8.24 -3.04 6.83
CA GLU A 188 -8.95 -1.88 7.39
C GLU A 188 -8.65 -0.60 6.59
N LYS A 189 -7.38 -0.45 6.18
CA LYS A 189 -6.93 0.56 5.22
C LYS A 189 -5.97 -0.09 4.22
N ILE A 190 -6.10 0.29 2.95
CA ILE A 190 -5.20 -0.13 1.89
C ILE A 190 -4.75 1.16 1.19
N VAL A 191 -3.47 1.48 1.33
CA VAL A 191 -2.90 2.75 0.91
C VAL A 191 -1.94 2.50 -0.25
N PHE A 192 -2.16 3.23 -1.35
CA PHE A 192 -1.40 3.09 -2.59
C PHE A 192 -0.65 4.36 -2.90
N CYS A 193 0.61 4.24 -3.33
CA CYS A 193 1.27 5.31 -4.04
C CYS A 193 0.80 5.29 -5.48
N LEU A 194 0.05 6.30 -5.88
CA LEU A 194 -0.53 6.39 -7.22
C LEU A 194 0.39 7.10 -8.22
N ARG A 195 1.53 7.64 -7.77
CA ARG A 195 2.36 8.57 -8.52
C ARG A 195 3.81 8.13 -8.59
N ASP A 196 4.48 8.40 -9.70
CA ASP A 196 5.95 8.28 -9.76
C ASP A 196 6.60 9.37 -8.87
N LYS A 197 7.76 9.08 -8.29
CA LYS A 197 8.53 10.03 -7.47
C LYS A 197 9.45 10.93 -8.30
N LYS A 198 9.35 10.86 -9.63
CA LYS A 198 10.09 11.70 -10.57
C LYS A 198 9.42 13.07 -10.76
N GLU A 199 10.14 13.96 -11.42
CA GLU A 199 9.63 15.26 -11.83
C GLU A 199 8.30 15.12 -12.61
N GLY A 200 7.27 15.83 -12.16
CA GLY A 200 5.93 15.81 -12.75
C GLY A 200 4.94 14.85 -12.09
N GLU A 201 5.38 13.96 -11.20
CA GLU A 201 4.50 13.14 -10.33
C GLU A 201 3.30 12.47 -11.03
N ALA A 202 3.57 11.96 -12.24
CA ALA A 202 2.53 11.40 -13.11
C ALA A 202 1.88 10.15 -12.47
N LEU A 203 0.57 10.00 -12.70
CA LEU A 203 -0.17 8.83 -12.26
C LEU A 203 0.35 7.54 -12.90
N VAL A 204 0.49 6.50 -12.08
CA VAL A 204 0.88 5.17 -12.49
C VAL A 204 -0.23 4.57 -13.36
N LYS A 205 0.18 3.86 -14.42
CA LYS A 205 -0.76 3.21 -15.34
C LYS A 205 -1.63 2.19 -14.61
N GLU A 206 -2.92 2.15 -14.94
CA GLU A 206 -3.92 1.29 -14.30
C GLU A 206 -3.53 -0.19 -14.24
N ASN A 207 -2.92 -0.74 -15.29
CA ASN A 207 -2.52 -2.14 -15.29
C ASN A 207 -1.40 -2.43 -14.26
N ILE A 208 -0.47 -1.49 -14.07
CA ILE A 208 0.57 -1.58 -13.02
C ILE A 208 -0.07 -1.42 -11.64
N MET A 209 -0.98 -0.46 -11.48
CA MET A 209 -1.72 -0.32 -10.22
C MET A 209 -2.54 -1.57 -9.88
N THR A 210 -3.12 -2.22 -10.89
CA THR A 210 -3.86 -3.47 -10.68
C THR A 210 -2.93 -4.57 -10.17
N PHE A 211 -1.71 -4.70 -10.71
CA PHE A 211 -0.71 -5.65 -10.21
C PHE A 211 -0.34 -5.39 -8.75
N VAL A 212 -0.06 -4.13 -8.38
CA VAL A 212 0.26 -3.73 -6.99
C VAL A 212 -0.96 -3.95 -6.08
N ALA A 213 -2.17 -3.69 -6.54
CA ALA A 213 -3.38 -3.91 -5.77
C ALA A 213 -3.64 -5.40 -5.51
N ILE A 214 -3.34 -6.28 -6.48
CA ILE A 214 -3.40 -7.73 -6.28
C ILE A 214 -2.31 -8.20 -5.29
N HIS A 215 -1.15 -7.54 -5.24
CA HIS A 215 -0.12 -7.80 -4.23
C HIS A 215 -0.63 -7.52 -2.82
N GLU A 216 -1.25 -6.36 -2.60
CA GLU A 216 -1.86 -6.04 -1.30
C GLU A 216 -2.99 -7.01 -0.97
N LEU A 217 -3.80 -7.41 -1.96
CA LEU A 217 -4.87 -8.40 -1.77
C LEU A 217 -4.32 -9.77 -1.32
N ALA A 218 -3.13 -10.16 -1.80
CA ALA A 218 -2.46 -11.37 -1.34
C ALA A 218 -2.04 -11.29 0.15
N HIS A 219 -1.68 -10.10 0.66
CA HIS A 219 -1.44 -9.90 2.09
C HIS A 219 -2.71 -10.05 2.94
N LEU A 220 -3.89 -9.71 2.38
CA LEU A 220 -5.18 -9.92 3.03
C LEU A 220 -5.56 -11.41 3.08
N MET A 221 -5.27 -12.16 2.01
CA MET A 221 -5.54 -13.60 1.90
C MET A 221 -4.62 -14.48 2.77
N THR A 222 -3.45 -13.96 3.14
CA THR A 222 -2.37 -14.72 3.81
C THR A 222 -2.34 -14.48 5.32
N LYS A 223 -2.14 -15.51 6.14
CA LYS A 223 -2.05 -15.36 7.61
C LYS A 223 -0.74 -14.71 8.04
N SER A 224 0.38 -15.19 7.48
CA SER A 224 1.71 -14.68 7.75
C SER A 224 1.88 -13.19 7.37
N VAL A 225 2.91 -12.57 7.94
CA VAL A 225 3.34 -11.20 7.64
C VAL A 225 4.59 -11.29 6.77
N GLY A 226 4.67 -10.46 5.72
CA GLY A 226 5.76 -10.51 4.75
C GLY A 226 5.44 -11.39 3.54
N HIS A 227 6.49 -11.85 2.86
CA HIS A 227 6.43 -12.53 1.56
C HIS A 227 6.88 -14.00 1.68
N GLU A 228 6.33 -14.72 2.65
CA GLU A 228 6.54 -16.15 2.86
C GLU A 228 6.02 -17.00 1.66
N PRO A 229 6.38 -18.28 1.53
CA PRO A 229 5.89 -19.14 0.43
C PRO A 229 4.35 -19.17 0.30
N GLU A 230 3.64 -19.08 1.43
CA GLU A 230 2.18 -18.94 1.49
C GLU A 230 1.70 -17.70 0.72
N PHE A 231 2.31 -16.54 0.97
CA PHE A 231 2.01 -15.30 0.27
C PHE A 231 2.20 -15.47 -1.24
N TRP A 232 3.33 -16.02 -1.69
CA TRP A 232 3.61 -16.15 -3.12
C TRP A 232 2.66 -17.11 -3.81
N ASN A 233 2.22 -18.18 -3.14
CA ASN A 233 1.22 -19.09 -3.67
C ASN A 233 -0.13 -18.38 -3.86
N ASN A 234 -0.59 -17.63 -2.86
CA ASN A 234 -1.80 -16.83 -2.94
C ASN A 234 -1.70 -15.73 -4.00
N PHE A 235 -0.57 -15.03 -4.08
CA PHE A 235 -0.35 -13.98 -5.07
C PHE A 235 -0.36 -14.52 -6.50
N LYS A 236 0.35 -15.63 -6.78
CA LYS A 236 0.30 -16.31 -8.08
C LYS A 236 -1.12 -16.78 -8.42
N LEU A 237 -1.84 -17.33 -7.46
CA LEU A 237 -3.23 -17.76 -7.66
C LEU A 237 -4.11 -16.58 -8.05
N LEU A 238 -4.11 -15.50 -7.26
CA LEU A 238 -4.89 -14.29 -7.54
C LEU A 238 -4.55 -13.67 -8.90
N LEU A 239 -3.27 -13.65 -9.30
CA LEU A 239 -2.86 -13.19 -10.63
C LEU A 239 -3.43 -14.08 -11.74
N ARG A 240 -3.38 -15.41 -11.61
CA ARG A 240 -3.98 -16.34 -12.60
C ARG A 240 -5.48 -16.09 -12.75
N VAL A 241 -6.21 -15.97 -11.63
CA VAL A 241 -7.65 -15.68 -11.67
C VAL A 241 -7.92 -14.32 -12.31
N ALA A 242 -7.14 -13.28 -11.98
CA ALA A 242 -7.29 -11.95 -12.55
C ALA A 242 -7.02 -11.92 -14.07
N ILE A 243 -6.01 -12.65 -14.55
CA ILE A 243 -5.69 -12.75 -15.98
C ILE A 243 -6.81 -13.46 -16.74
N ASP A 244 -7.22 -14.64 -16.27
CA ASP A 244 -8.28 -15.44 -16.89
C ASP A 244 -9.61 -14.69 -17.03
N ASN A 245 -9.89 -13.78 -16.10
CA ASN A 245 -11.12 -12.99 -16.07
C ASN A 245 -10.94 -11.57 -16.62
N ASN A 246 -9.83 -11.30 -17.33
CA ASN A 246 -9.53 -10.01 -17.98
C ASN A 246 -9.49 -8.80 -17.02
N LEU A 247 -9.22 -9.03 -15.74
CA LEU A 247 -9.08 -7.97 -14.73
C LEU A 247 -7.67 -7.38 -14.76
N TYR A 248 -6.66 -8.17 -15.12
CA TYR A 248 -5.26 -7.77 -15.24
C TYR A 248 -4.66 -8.32 -16.54
N LYS A 249 -3.88 -7.49 -17.24
CA LYS A 249 -3.09 -7.94 -18.41
C LYS A 249 -1.69 -8.31 -17.95
N ASN A 250 -1.25 -9.54 -18.19
CA ASN A 250 0.08 -9.98 -17.79
C ASN A 250 1.18 -9.08 -18.38
N ILE A 251 2.16 -8.73 -17.57
CA ILE A 251 3.38 -8.02 -17.97
C ILE A 251 4.54 -8.87 -17.50
N ASP A 252 5.50 -9.13 -18.40
CA ASP A 252 6.77 -9.72 -18.02
C ASP A 252 7.74 -8.61 -17.57
N PHE A 253 7.79 -8.40 -16.25
CA PHE A 253 8.66 -7.44 -15.60
C PHE A 253 10.13 -7.89 -15.58
N ASN A 254 10.40 -9.18 -15.81
CA ASN A 254 11.78 -9.69 -15.90
C ASN A 254 12.47 -9.13 -17.15
N THR A 255 11.75 -9.09 -18.28
CA THR A 255 12.26 -8.54 -19.54
C THR A 255 11.99 -7.04 -19.68
N THR A 256 10.86 -6.56 -19.14
CA THR A 256 10.47 -5.16 -19.22
C THR A 256 10.16 -4.56 -17.85
N PRO A 257 11.19 -4.29 -17.02
CA PRO A 257 11.01 -3.64 -15.72
C PRO A 257 10.21 -2.35 -15.83
N LYS A 258 9.34 -2.09 -14.84
CA LYS A 258 8.53 -0.88 -14.77
C LYS A 258 8.77 -0.13 -13.49
N ASP A 259 8.82 1.20 -13.59
CA ASP A 259 8.92 2.06 -12.43
C ASP A 259 7.57 2.15 -11.71
N TYR A 260 7.63 2.12 -10.39
CA TYR A 260 6.49 2.26 -9.50
C TYR A 260 6.94 3.02 -8.24
N CYS A 261 6.44 4.23 -8.03
CA CYS A 261 6.69 5.01 -6.81
C CYS A 261 8.18 5.10 -6.39
N GLY A 262 9.08 5.32 -7.35
CA GLY A 262 10.52 5.40 -7.11
C GLY A 262 11.26 4.07 -6.92
N VAL A 263 10.57 2.93 -7.01
CA VAL A 263 11.19 1.59 -7.10
C VAL A 263 10.95 0.98 -8.48
N LYS A 264 11.68 -0.09 -8.81
CA LYS A 264 11.46 -0.89 -10.03
C LYS A 264 10.75 -2.19 -9.68
N ILE A 265 9.65 -2.47 -10.36
CA ILE A 265 9.05 -3.80 -10.43
C ILE A 265 9.82 -4.57 -11.51
N THR A 266 10.51 -5.62 -11.09
CA THR A 266 11.43 -6.41 -11.93
C THR A 266 11.07 -7.89 -11.99
N ASP A 267 10.07 -8.34 -11.24
CA ASP A 267 9.72 -9.75 -11.15
C ASP A 267 8.25 -9.98 -11.48
N THR A 268 8.02 -10.97 -12.34
CA THR A 268 6.69 -11.51 -12.65
C THR A 268 6.62 -12.91 -12.05
N PRO A 269 5.86 -13.11 -10.96
CA PRO A 269 5.80 -14.40 -10.25
C PRO A 269 5.24 -15.56 -11.08
N LEU A 270 4.60 -15.25 -12.21
CA LEU A 270 4.09 -16.21 -13.18
C LEU A 270 5.15 -16.49 -14.25
N LYS A 271 5.91 -17.58 -14.10
CA LYS A 271 6.73 -18.12 -15.18
C LYS A 271 5.81 -18.84 -16.18
N ASN A 272 5.90 -18.49 -17.47
CA ASN A 272 5.25 -19.19 -18.59
C ASN A 272 3.70 -19.21 -18.57
N VAL A 273 3.06 -18.06 -18.37
CA VAL A 273 1.63 -17.90 -18.71
C VAL A 273 1.57 -17.00 -19.94
N GLY A 274 1.67 -17.65 -21.11
CA GLY A 274 1.48 -17.07 -22.44
C GLY A 274 0.07 -17.29 -22.95
#